data_AF-A0AA45W5M9-F1
#
_entry.id   AF-A0AA45W5M9-F1
#
_cell.length_a   1.000
_cell.length_b   1.000
_cell.length_c   1.000
_cell.angle_alpha   90.00
_cell.angle_beta   90.00
_cell.angle_gamma   90.00
#
_symmetry.space_group_name_H-M   'P 1'
#
loop_
_entity.id
_entity.type
_entity.pdbx_description
1 polymer ?
#
loop_
_entity_poly.entity_id
_entity_poly.type
_entity_poly.pdbx_seq_one_letter_code
_entity_poly.pdbx_strand_id
1 'polypeptide(L)' 'MIRKIFSLVSLGLAFAFGYLYYVEYFKWRSCFNELGRCFDDDAGVVYFEQSGVVWLLLAVLALGVGLYSAWHLS' A
#
# COMPACT_ATOMS: atom_id res chain seq x y z
N MET A 1 -24.79 8.09 7.71
CA MET A 1 -24.36 7.87 6.31
C MET A 1 -22.91 8.27 6.07
N ILE A 2 -22.49 9.48 6.44
CA ILE A 2 -21.14 9.98 6.14
C ILE A 2 -19.99 9.11 6.70
N ARG A 3 -20.13 8.59 7.93
CA ARG A 3 -19.17 7.66 8.53
C ARG A 3 -19.05 6.33 7.77
N LYS A 4 -20.16 5.81 7.21
CA LYS A 4 -20.17 4.56 6.43
C LYS A 4 -19.44 4.75 5.10
N ILE A 5 -19.69 5.89 4.44
CA ILE A 5 -18.98 6.28 3.21
C ILE A 5 -17.49 6.43 3.52
N PHE A 6 -17.13 7.12 4.60
CA PHE A 6 -15.74 7.30 5.00
C PHE A 6 -15.04 5.96 5.27
N SER A 7 -15.69 5.06 6.03
CA SER A 7 -15.18 3.71 6.28
C SER A 7 -14.96 2.93 4.97
N LEU A 8 -15.93 2.94 4.05
CA LEU A 8 -15.80 2.29 2.74
C LEU A 8 -14.66 2.86 1.90
N VAL A 9 -14.51 4.19 1.86
CA VAL A 9 -13.42 4.86 1.15
C VAL A 9 -12.07 4.49 1.76
N SER A 10 -11.94 4.51 3.09
CA SER A 10 -10.70 4.13 3.77
C SER A 10 -10.32 2.67 3.52
N LEU A 11 -11.31 1.75 3.53
CA LEU A 11 -11.06 0.35 3.20
C LEU A 11 -10.67 0.16 1.72
N GLY A 12 -11.31 0.89 0.80
CA GLY A 12 -10.92 0.90 -0.61
C GLY A 12 -9.49 1.42 -0.82
N LEU A 13 -9.11 2.48 -0.13
CA LEU A 13 -7.74 3.01 -0.14
C LEU A 13 -6.74 2.02 0.44
N ALA A 14 -7.08 1.34 1.54
CA ALA A 14 -6.22 0.32 2.12
C ALA A 14 -5.91 -0.80 1.13
N PHE A 15 -6.93 -1.24 0.37
CA PHE A 15 -6.75 -2.25 -0.68
C PHE A 15 -5.89 -1.73 -1.83
N ALA A 16 -6.13 -0.50 -2.29
CA ALA A 16 -5.33 0.12 -3.35
C ALA A 16 -3.85 0.28 -2.94
N PHE A 17 -3.59 0.75 -1.73
CA PHE A 17 -2.22 0.88 -1.21
C PHE A 17 -1.55 -0.47 -0.98
N GLY A 18 -2.30 -1.48 -0.51
CA GLY A 18 -1.80 -2.86 -0.41
C GLY A 18 -1.43 -3.45 -1.77
N TYR A 19 -2.21 -3.15 -2.80
CA TYR A 19 -1.89 -3.53 -4.18
C TYR A 19 -0.62 -2.83 -4.68
N LEU A 20 -0.47 -1.53 -4.42
CA LEU A 20 0.76 -0.80 -4.77
C LEU A 20 1.99 -1.30 -4.00
N TYR A 21 1.84 -1.66 -2.72
CA TYR A 21 2.89 -2.34 -1.96
C TYR A 21 3.33 -3.64 -2.66
N TYR A 22 2.38 -4.41 -3.19
CA TYR A 22 2.69 -5.63 -3.92
C TYR A 22 3.44 -5.36 -5.22
N VAL A 23 2.91 -4.47 -6.07
CA VAL A 23 3.43 -4.19 -7.42
C VAL A 23 4.78 -3.47 -7.37
N GLU A 24 4.93 -2.48 -6.49
CA GLU A 24 6.11 -1.61 -6.45
C GLU A 24 7.24 -2.19 -5.58
N TYR A 25 6.93 -3.05 -4.62
CA TYR A 25 7.90 -3.56 -3.66
C TYR A 25 7.91 -5.09 -3.53
N PHE A 26 6.80 -5.71 -3.11
CA PHE A 26 6.84 -7.11 -2.65
C PHE A 26 7.24 -8.08 -3.77
N LYS A 27 6.76 -7.83 -5.00
CA LYS A 27 7.12 -8.58 -6.20
C LYS A 27 8.64 -8.57 -6.45
N TRP A 28 9.31 -7.47 -6.10
CA TRP A 28 10.72 -7.20 -6.41
C TRP A 28 11.66 -7.35 -5.21
N ARG A 29 11.15 -7.80 -4.05
CA ARG A 29 11.88 -7.82 -2.77
C ARG A 29 13.20 -8.59 -2.78
N SER A 30 13.41 -9.50 -3.74
CA SER A 30 14.65 -10.27 -3.90
C SER A 30 15.63 -9.70 -4.92
N CYS A 31 15.28 -8.60 -5.60
CA CYS A 31 16.06 -7.98 -6.67
C CYS A 31 16.80 -6.71 -6.22
N PHE A 32 16.38 -6.09 -5.11
CA PHE A 32 17.01 -4.86 -4.63
C PHE A 32 18.49 -5.05 -4.31
N ASN A 33 19.32 -4.16 -4.85
CA ASN A 33 20.75 -4.10 -4.54
C ASN A 33 21.04 -3.30 -3.26
N GLU A 34 22.32 -3.12 -2.93
CA GLU A 34 22.78 -2.35 -1.75
C GLU A 34 22.29 -0.90 -1.70
N LEU A 35 21.81 -0.36 -2.83
CA LEU A 35 21.28 0.99 -2.95
C LEU A 35 19.74 1.00 -2.92
N GLY A 36 19.10 -0.14 -2.64
CA GLY A 36 17.66 -0.28 -2.56
C GLY A 36 16.94 -0.13 -3.90
N ARG A 37 17.61 -0.46 -5.02
CA ARG A 37 17.06 -0.32 -6.38
C ARG A 37 16.99 -1.66 -7.10
N CYS A 38 15.89 -1.91 -7.79
CA CYS A 38 15.72 -3.04 -8.70
C CYS A 38 15.35 -2.50 -10.07
N PHE A 39 16.06 -2.91 -11.12
CA PHE A 39 15.73 -2.55 -12.48
C PHE A 39 14.98 -3.71 -13.13
N ASP A 40 13.81 -3.42 -13.69
CA ASP A 40 13.02 -4.34 -14.50
C ASP A 40 13.39 -4.11 -15.97
N ASP A 41 14.19 -5.02 -16.53
CA ASP A 41 14.67 -4.95 -17.91
C ASP A 41 13.52 -5.01 -18.92
N ASP A 42 12.44 -5.73 -18.60
CA ASP A 42 11.29 -5.93 -19.50
C ASP A 42 10.44 -4.65 -19.59
N ALA A 43 10.20 -4.00 -18.44
CA ALA A 43 9.41 -2.77 -18.38
C ALA A 43 10.23 -1.49 -18.55
N GLY A 44 11.56 -1.55 -18.41
CA GLY A 44 12.44 -0.38 -18.38
C GLY A 44 12.22 0.51 -17.16
N VAL A 45 11.78 -0.05 -16.03
CA VAL A 45 11.39 0.69 -14.81
C VAL A 45 12.36 0.38 -13.66
N VAL A 46 12.68 1.39 -12.86
CA VAL A 46 13.44 1.22 -11.61
C VAL A 46 12.50 1.27 -10.42
N TYR A 47 12.42 0.17 -9.68
CA TYR A 47 11.70 0.06 -8.42
C TYR A 47 12.62 0.41 -7.25
N PHE A 48 12.03 0.97 -6.19
CA PHE A 48 12.74 1.42 -4.99
C PHE A 48 12.24 0.70 -3.73
N GLU A 49 13.16 0.23 -2.91
CA GLU A 49 12.86 -0.47 -1.66
C GLU A 49 12.04 0.40 -0.70
N GLN A 50 12.36 1.71 -0.63
CA GLN A 50 11.67 2.69 0.19
C GLN A 50 10.16 2.80 -0.13
N SER A 51 9.76 2.53 -1.38
CA SER A 51 8.34 2.56 -1.77
C SER A 51 7.51 1.55 -0.95
N GLY A 52 8.11 0.42 -0.58
CA GLY A 52 7.45 -0.61 0.23
C GLY A 52 7.03 -0.10 1.59
N VAL A 53 7.91 0.63 2.28
CA VAL A 53 7.61 1.23 3.59
C VAL A 53 6.47 2.23 3.47
N VAL A 54 6.50 3.09 2.44
CA VAL A 54 5.48 4.12 2.22
C VAL A 54 4.11 3.49 1.94
N TRP A 55 4.03 2.57 0.97
CA TRP A 55 2.75 1.95 0.60
C TRP A 55 2.18 1.07 1.71
N LEU A 56 3.03 0.33 2.43
CA LEU A 56 2.58 -0.48 3.56
C LEU A 56 2.05 0.39 4.70
N LEU A 57 2.75 1.47 5.06
CA LEU A 57 2.30 2.40 6.09
C LEU A 57 0.94 3.00 5.72
N LEU A 58 0.78 3.47 4.49
CA LEU A 58 -0.48 4.02 4.01
C LEU A 58 -1.61 2.97 4.04
N ALA A 59 -1.33 1.73 3.63
CA ALA A 59 -2.30 0.64 3.68
C ALA A 59 -2.75 0.35 5.11
N VAL A 60 -1.81 0.24 6.06
CA VAL A 60 -2.09 -0.02 7.48
C VAL A 60 -2.89 1.13 8.11
N LEU A 61 -2.52 2.38 7.84
CA LEU A 61 -3.25 3.54 8.36
C LEU A 61 -4.67 3.62 7.80
N ALA A 62 -4.83 3.45 6.49
CA ALA A 62 -6.14 3.46 5.85
C ALA A 62 -7.02 2.32 6.36
N LEU A 63 -6.46 1.12 6.55
CA LEU A 63 -7.17 -0.02 7.11
C LEU A 63 -7.59 0.25 8.56
N GLY A 64 -6.66 0.76 9.39
CA GLY A 64 -6.94 1.11 10.79
C GLY A 64 -8.06 2.13 10.92
N VAL A 65 -8.02 3.20 10.12
CA VAL A 65 -9.08 4.22 10.08
C VAL A 65 -10.41 3.65 9.60
N GLY A 66 -10.38 2.80 8.57
CA GLY A 66 -11.57 2.15 8.02
C GLY A 66 -12.26 1.23 9.04
N LEU A 67 -11.48 0.39 9.71
CA LEU A 67 -11.93 -0.53 10.76
C LEU A 67 -12.41 0.21 12.01
N TYR A 68 -11.66 1.22 12.47
CA TYR A 68 -12.05 2.05 13.60
C TYR A 68 -13.39 2.76 13.35
N SER A 69 -13.55 3.33 12.16
CA SER A 69 -14.80 3.98 11.77
C SER A 69 -15.97 2.98 11.70
N ALA A 70 -15.73 1.77 11.19
CA ALA A 70 -16.72 0.69 11.12
C ALA A 70 -17.12 0.20 12.52
N TRP A 71 -16.18 0.08 13.44
CA TRP A 71 -16.45 -0.36 14.81
C TRP A 71 -17.23 0.67 15.61
N HIS A 72 -17.07 1.96 15.32
CA HIS A 72 -17.90 3.03 15.90
C HIS A 72 -19.20 3.30 15.14
N LEU A 73 -19.53 2.47 14.14
CA LEU A 73 -20.79 2.47 13.41
C LEU A 73 -21.74 1.34 13.85
N SER A 74 -21.21 0.29 14.47
CA SER A 74 -21.95 -0.81 15.12
C SER A 74 -22.38 -0.42 16.52
#